data_AF-A0A662SIY4-F1
#
_entry.id   AF-A0A662SIY4-F1
#
_cell.length_a   1.000
_cell.length_b   1.000
_cell.length_c   1.000
_cell.angle_alpha   90.00
_cell.angle_beta   90.00
_cell.angle_gamma   90.00
#
_symmetry.space_group_name_H-M   'P 1'
#
loop_
_entity.id
_entity.type
_entity.pdbx_description
1 polymer ?
#
loop_
_entity_poly.entity_id
_entity_poly.type
_entity_poly.pdbx_seq_one_letter_code
_entity_poly.pdbx_strand_id
1 'polypeptide(L)'
;MTLRRYVKPLAESALSVLIGMAVGTALVMAAGYDPITFYDALFLKPFKNIHSAMDTLSYMVPLTMTALSFAIAARASVFNIGAEGQLYIGALVANAVGLLSLPPGVHPAVAIIASFLAGGFWGWVAGILKAKR
;
A
#
# COMPACT_ATOMS: atom_id res chain seq x y z
N MET A 1 1.77 -28.22 26.76
CA MET A 1 1.75 -27.41 25.52
C MET A 1 3.10 -26.70 25.44
N THR A 2 4.06 -27.22 24.67
CA THR A 2 5.49 -26.95 24.85
C THR A 2 5.89 -25.56 24.32
N LEU A 3 6.65 -24.78 25.10
CA LEU A 3 7.16 -23.43 24.78
C LEU A 3 7.79 -23.33 23.37
N ARG A 4 8.34 -24.45 22.88
CA ARG A 4 8.89 -24.64 21.52
C ARG A 4 7.90 -24.28 20.39
N ARG A 5 6.59 -24.36 20.62
CA ARG A 5 5.54 -24.00 19.64
C ARG A 5 5.46 -22.49 19.36
N TYR A 6 5.90 -21.65 20.31
CA TYR A 6 5.92 -20.19 20.16
C TYR A 6 7.30 -19.66 19.78
N VAL A 7 8.37 -20.28 20.28
CA VAL A 7 9.75 -19.85 20.01
C VAL A 7 10.13 -20.07 18.54
N LYS A 8 9.71 -21.18 17.93
CA LYS A 8 10.09 -21.52 16.56
C LYS A 8 9.54 -20.53 15.52
N PRO A 9 8.23 -20.18 15.50
CA PRO A 9 7.70 -19.18 14.57
C PRO A 9 8.29 -17.78 14.77
N LEU A 10 8.57 -17.40 16.02
CA LEU A 10 9.18 -16.12 16.35
C LEU A 10 10.62 -16.06 15.81
N ALA A 11 11.40 -17.13 16.00
CA ALA A 11 12.75 -17.23 15.46
C ALA A 11 12.76 -17.22 13.92
N GLU A 12 11.83 -17.92 13.29
CA GLU A 12 11.65 -17.91 11.82
C GLU A 12 11.31 -16.49 11.31
N SER A 13 10.43 -15.76 12.01
CA SER A 13 10.07 -14.38 11.66
C SER A 13 11.22 -13.39 11.89
N ALA A 14 11.98 -13.57 12.97
CA ALA A 14 13.16 -12.74 13.23
C ALA A 14 14.23 -12.97 12.16
N LEU A 15 14.46 -14.23 11.77
CA LEU A 15 15.41 -14.58 10.72
C LEU A 15 15.00 -13.98 9.36
N SER A 16 13.73 -14.02 9.00
CA SER A 16 13.26 -13.43 7.73
C SER A 16 13.45 -11.91 7.71
N VAL A 17 13.18 -11.22 8.83
CA VAL A 17 13.44 -9.78 8.97
C VAL A 17 14.92 -9.47 8.81
N LEU A 18 15.81 -10.22 9.46
CA LEU A 18 17.25 -10.02 9.37
C LEU A 18 17.78 -10.23 7.95
N ILE A 19 17.32 -11.28 7.27
CA ILE A 19 17.67 -11.53 5.86
C ILE A 19 17.17 -10.37 4.98
N GLY A 20 15.93 -9.93 5.18
CA GLY A 20 15.38 -8.78 4.45
C GLY A 20 16.18 -7.51 4.66
N MET A 21 16.60 -7.21 5.89
CA MET A 21 17.46 -6.08 6.20
C MET A 21 18.83 -6.21 5.55
N ALA A 22 19.45 -7.39 5.57
CA ALA A 22 20.75 -7.62 4.95
C ALA A 22 20.69 -7.42 3.42
N VAL A 23 19.68 -7.99 2.77
CA VAL A 23 19.45 -7.81 1.32
C VAL A 23 19.15 -6.34 1.00
N GLY A 24 18.30 -5.69 1.79
CA GLY A 24 17.99 -4.26 1.63
C GLY A 24 19.23 -3.38 1.76
N THR A 25 20.09 -3.65 2.75
CA THR A 25 21.37 -2.96 2.92
C THR A 25 22.26 -3.14 1.69
N ALA A 26 22.39 -4.36 1.17
CA ALA A 26 23.19 -4.64 -0.01
C ALA A 26 22.69 -3.85 -1.24
N LEU A 27 21.37 -3.73 -1.41
CA LEU A 27 20.78 -2.93 -2.49
C LEU A 27 21.04 -1.43 -2.32
N VAL A 28 20.94 -0.91 -1.11
CA VAL A 28 21.24 0.50 -0.79
C VAL A 28 22.69 0.83 -1.11
N MET A 29 23.62 -0.05 -0.71
CA MET A 29 25.04 0.09 -1.05
C MET A 29 25.28 0.00 -2.56
N ALA A 30 24.62 -0.93 -3.25
CA ALA A 30 24.74 -1.09 -4.71
C ALA A 30 24.22 0.13 -5.47
N ALA A 31 23.23 0.84 -4.93
CA ALA A 31 22.71 2.09 -5.47
C ALA A 31 23.58 3.32 -5.13
N GLY A 32 24.69 3.14 -4.41
CA GLY A 32 25.64 4.21 -4.05
C GLY A 32 25.23 5.04 -2.83
N TYR A 33 24.27 4.58 -2.05
CA TYR A 33 23.81 5.27 -0.83
C TYR A 33 24.45 4.68 0.43
N ASP A 34 24.66 5.52 1.44
CA ASP A 34 25.13 5.10 2.76
C ASP A 34 23.99 4.39 3.54
N PRO A 35 24.21 3.14 4.02
CA PRO A 35 23.18 2.38 4.75
C PRO A 35 22.72 3.02 6.05
N ILE A 36 23.63 3.66 6.78
CA ILE A 36 23.30 4.26 8.08
C ILE A 36 22.32 5.41 7.85
N THR A 37 22.64 6.29 6.90
CA THR A 37 21.77 7.39 6.50
C THR A 37 20.41 6.88 5.98
N PHE A 38 20.40 5.77 5.24
CA PHE A 38 19.17 5.14 4.77
C PHE A 38 18.29 4.65 5.93
N TYR A 39 18.84 3.93 6.90
CA TYR A 39 18.07 3.44 8.06
C TYR A 39 17.62 4.58 8.98
N ASP A 40 18.45 5.61 9.17
CA ASP A 40 18.05 6.83 9.87
C ASP A 40 16.86 7.50 9.16
N ALA A 41 16.89 7.54 7.83
CA ALA A 41 15.76 8.05 7.06
C ALA A 41 14.53 7.14 7.17
N LEU A 42 14.71 5.81 7.15
CA LEU A 42 13.61 4.85 7.24
C LEU A 42 12.86 4.94 8.57
N PHE A 43 13.58 5.04 9.69
CA PHE A 43 12.99 4.98 11.03
C PHE A 43 12.69 6.36 11.62
N LEU A 44 13.52 7.37 11.37
CA LEU A 44 13.43 8.64 12.09
C LEU A 44 12.82 9.76 11.24
N LYS A 45 12.93 9.71 9.91
CA LYS A 45 12.42 10.78 9.02
C LYS A 45 10.95 11.14 9.27
N PRO A 46 10.02 10.19 9.45
CA PRO A 46 8.61 10.53 9.71
C PRO A 46 8.40 11.36 10.98
N PHE A 47 9.28 11.23 11.98
CA PHE A 47 9.17 11.90 13.27
C PHE A 47 9.93 13.24 13.36
N LYS A 48 10.75 13.57 12.36
CA LYS A 48 11.59 14.78 12.38
C LYS A 48 10.81 16.07 12.17
N ASN A 49 9.77 16.06 11.34
CA ASN A 49 8.94 17.23 11.09
C ASN A 49 7.59 16.85 10.47
N ILE A 50 6.65 17.80 10.49
CA ILE A 50 5.29 17.61 9.97
C ILE A 50 5.27 17.26 8.48
N HIS A 51 6.14 17.87 7.67
CA HIS A 51 6.18 17.61 6.24
C HIS A 51 6.57 16.15 5.94
N SER A 52 7.60 15.64 6.62
CA SER A 52 8.04 14.25 6.49
C SER A 52 7.01 13.26 7.02
N ALA A 53 6.26 13.63 8.07
CA ALA A 53 5.13 12.84 8.54
C ALA A 53 4.01 12.78 7.49
N MET A 54 3.69 13.91 6.85
CA MET A 54 2.68 13.99 5.79
C MET A 54 3.10 13.24 4.52
N ASP A 55 4.39 13.28 4.15
CA ASP A 55 4.93 12.47 3.05
C ASP A 55 4.75 10.98 3.35
N THR A 56 5.14 10.56 4.55
CA THR A 56 5.00 9.16 4.98
C THR A 56 3.53 8.74 4.94
N LEU A 57 2.63 9.58 5.45
CA LEU A 57 1.19 9.32 5.41
C LEU A 57 0.65 9.22 3.98
N SER A 58 1.13 10.07 3.07
CA SER A 58 0.75 10.06 1.65
C SER A 58 1.08 8.72 0.97
N TYR A 59 2.20 8.09 1.33
CA TYR A 59 2.54 6.74 0.85
C TYR A 59 1.80 5.63 1.63
N MET A 60 1.58 5.79 2.93
CA MET A 60 0.93 4.78 3.77
C MET A 60 -0.56 4.61 3.46
N VAL A 61 -1.27 5.71 3.16
CA VAL A 61 -2.72 5.69 2.89
C VAL A 61 -3.09 4.72 1.76
N PRO A 62 -2.53 4.80 0.55
CA PRO A 62 -2.89 3.88 -0.53
C PRO A 62 -2.53 2.44 -0.19
N LEU A 63 -1.35 2.19 0.41
CA LEU A 63 -0.93 0.85 0.83
C LEU A 63 -1.89 0.21 1.84
N THR A 64 -2.30 0.99 2.85
CA THR A 64 -3.24 0.54 3.88
C THR A 64 -4.63 0.29 3.31
N MET A 65 -5.09 1.14 2.39
CA MET A 65 -6.37 0.95 1.70
C MET A 65 -6.36 -0.31 0.82
N THR A 66 -5.27 -0.59 0.09
CA THR A 66 -5.13 -1.86 -0.63
C THR A 66 -5.15 -3.05 0.32
N ALA A 67 -4.42 -3.02 1.43
CA ALA A 67 -4.43 -4.09 2.44
C ALA A 67 -5.83 -4.30 3.04
N LEU A 68 -6.57 -3.22 3.32
CA LEU A 68 -7.94 -3.27 3.80
C LEU A 68 -8.88 -3.92 2.78
N SER A 69 -8.72 -3.61 1.49
CA SER A 69 -9.50 -4.23 0.42
C SER A 69 -9.31 -5.76 0.37
N PHE A 70 -8.08 -6.24 0.59
CA PHE A 70 -7.78 -7.66 0.70
C PHE A 70 -8.42 -8.28 1.95
N ALA A 71 -8.33 -7.61 3.10
CA ALA A 71 -8.91 -8.09 4.35
C ALA A 71 -10.43 -8.27 4.25
N ILE A 72 -11.14 -7.32 3.63
CA ILE A 72 -12.58 -7.39 3.39
C ILE A 72 -12.92 -8.55 2.46
N ALA A 73 -12.21 -8.70 1.35
CA ALA A 73 -12.44 -9.77 0.38
C ALA A 73 -12.18 -11.16 0.99
N ALA A 74 -11.08 -11.31 1.75
CA ALA A 74 -10.75 -12.53 2.46
C ALA A 74 -11.85 -12.93 3.45
N ARG A 75 -12.49 -11.96 4.14
CA ARG A 75 -13.62 -12.20 5.03
C ARG A 75 -14.87 -12.70 4.30
N ALA A 76 -15.04 -12.31 3.03
CA ALA A 76 -16.10 -12.78 2.16
C ALA A 76 -15.75 -14.11 1.45
N SER A 77 -14.62 -14.75 1.78
CA SER A 77 -14.10 -15.94 1.08
C SER A 77 -13.88 -15.70 -0.42
N VAL A 78 -13.61 -14.45 -0.82
CA VAL A 78 -13.29 -14.05 -2.19
C VAL A 78 -11.84 -13.57 -2.24
N PHE A 79 -11.07 -14.09 -3.19
CA PHE A 79 -9.70 -13.64 -3.42
C PHE A 79 -9.69 -12.38 -4.29
N ASN A 80 -9.07 -11.29 -3.81
CA ASN A 80 -8.98 -10.01 -4.53
C ASN A 80 -7.63 -9.85 -5.24
N ILE A 81 -7.43 -10.45 -6.40
CA ILE A 81 -6.16 -10.32 -7.16
C ILE A 81 -5.95 -8.88 -7.66
N GLY A 82 -7.03 -8.15 -7.89
CA GLY A 82 -7.02 -6.89 -8.64
C GLY A 82 -6.76 -5.63 -7.82
N ALA A 83 -6.47 -5.71 -6.52
CA ALA A 83 -6.37 -4.54 -5.64
C ALA A 83 -5.39 -3.47 -6.16
N GLU A 84 -4.22 -3.89 -6.64
CA GLU A 84 -3.22 -2.99 -7.23
C GLU A 84 -3.74 -2.33 -8.52
N GLY A 85 -4.42 -3.09 -9.37
CA GLY A 85 -5.09 -2.54 -10.56
C GLY A 85 -6.21 -1.55 -10.21
N GLN A 86 -7.01 -1.83 -9.17
CA GLN A 86 -8.05 -0.90 -8.70
C GLN A 86 -7.44 0.41 -8.20
N LEU A 87 -6.31 0.34 -7.48
CA LEU A 87 -5.55 1.51 -7.03
C LEU A 87 -5.06 2.34 -8.22
N TYR A 88 -4.41 1.73 -9.21
CA TYR A 88 -3.89 2.46 -10.38
C TYR A 88 -4.99 3.04 -11.27
N ILE A 89 -6.09 2.31 -11.50
CA ILE A 89 -7.24 2.83 -12.25
C ILE A 89 -7.87 4.02 -11.51
N GLY A 90 -8.02 3.92 -10.18
CA GLY A 90 -8.44 5.04 -9.36
C GLY A 90 -7.50 6.24 -9.48
N ALA A 91 -6.19 6.03 -9.38
CA ALA A 91 -5.19 7.09 -9.51
C ALA A 91 -5.20 7.75 -10.89
N LEU A 92 -5.39 6.98 -11.97
CA LEU A 92 -5.52 7.49 -13.32
C LEU A 92 -6.73 8.42 -13.46
N VAL A 93 -7.88 8.01 -12.92
CA VAL A 93 -9.10 8.83 -12.94
C VAL A 93 -8.98 10.06 -12.04
N ALA A 94 -8.36 9.94 -10.86
CA ALA A 94 -8.06 11.10 -10.02
C ALA A 94 -7.22 12.14 -10.77
N ASN A 95 -6.19 11.69 -11.51
CA ASN A 95 -5.34 12.57 -12.30
C ASN A 95 -6.11 13.23 -13.46
N ALA A 96 -6.98 12.47 -14.14
CA ALA A 96 -7.84 13.00 -15.20
C ALA A 96 -8.82 14.05 -14.67
N VAL A 97 -9.44 13.83 -13.50
CA VAL A 97 -10.27 14.82 -12.81
C VAL A 97 -9.43 16.04 -12.39
N GLY A 98 -8.16 15.85 -12.04
CA GLY A 98 -7.19 16.90 -11.75
C GLY A 98 -7.04 17.94 -12.87
N LEU A 99 -7.31 17.56 -14.12
CA LEU A 99 -7.28 18.46 -15.28
C LEU A 99 -8.53 19.32 -15.43
N LEU A 100 -9.59 19.04 -14.66
CA LEU A 100 -10.84 19.80 -14.68
C LEU A 100 -10.73 21.05 -13.79
N SER A 101 -11.25 22.17 -14.28
CA SER A 101 -11.39 23.40 -13.49
C SER A 101 -12.64 23.32 -12.62
N LEU A 102 -12.48 22.85 -11.38
CA LEU A 102 -13.56 22.75 -10.39
C LEU A 102 -13.30 23.68 -9.18
N PRO A 103 -14.36 24.15 -8.50
CA PRO A 103 -14.19 24.97 -7.30
C PRO A 103 -13.39 24.27 -6.20
N PRO A 104 -12.64 25.02 -5.38
CA PRO A 104 -11.99 24.49 -4.18
C PRO A 104 -12.99 23.74 -3.29
N GLY A 105 -12.59 22.59 -2.75
CA GLY A 105 -13.46 21.72 -1.95
C GLY A 105 -14.32 20.76 -2.78
N VAL A 106 -14.89 21.20 -3.91
CA VAL A 106 -15.64 20.32 -4.83
C VAL A 106 -14.69 19.42 -5.61
N HIS A 107 -13.56 19.96 -6.05
CA HIS A 107 -12.57 19.22 -6.85
C HIS A 107 -12.11 17.90 -6.20
N PRO A 108 -11.62 17.88 -4.94
CA PRO A 108 -11.23 16.62 -4.29
C PRO A 108 -12.40 15.67 -4.07
N ALA A 109 -13.62 16.18 -3.80
CA ALA A 109 -14.80 15.34 -3.65
C ALA A 109 -15.14 14.59 -4.95
N VAL A 110 -15.11 15.30 -6.09
CA VAL A 110 -15.33 14.70 -7.42
C VAL A 110 -14.23 13.70 -7.74
N ALA A 111 -12.96 14.02 -7.45
CA ALA A 111 -11.85 13.12 -7.69
C ALA A 111 -11.99 11.81 -6.89
N ILE A 112 -12.35 11.89 -5.60
CA ILE A 112 -12.57 10.71 -4.74
C ILE A 112 -13.71 9.84 -5.28
N ILE A 113 -14.86 10.44 -5.58
CA ILE A 113 -16.04 9.69 -6.06
C ILE A 113 -15.74 9.03 -7.41
N ALA A 114 -15.17 9.78 -8.36
CA ALA A 114 -14.83 9.25 -9.68
C ALA A 114 -13.82 8.10 -9.59
N SER A 115 -12.79 8.24 -8.75
CA SER A 115 -11.76 7.21 -8.54
C SER A 115 -12.33 5.96 -7.87
N PHE A 116 -13.20 6.12 -6.88
CA PHE A 116 -13.90 5.02 -6.22
C PHE A 116 -14.75 4.23 -7.22
N LEU A 117 -15.52 4.92 -8.07
CA LEU A 117 -16.34 4.27 -9.10
C LEU A 117 -15.49 3.56 -10.14
N ALA A 118 -14.38 4.16 -10.58
CA ALA A 118 -13.49 3.56 -11.57
C ALA A 118 -12.76 2.32 -11.04
N GLY A 119 -12.19 2.40 -9.83
CA GLY A 119 -11.59 1.24 -9.17
C GLY A 119 -12.61 0.14 -8.86
N GLY A 120 -13.81 0.53 -8.41
CA GLY A 120 -14.93 -0.39 -8.20
C GLY A 120 -15.37 -1.09 -9.49
N PHE A 121 -15.45 -0.35 -10.60
CA PHE A 121 -15.75 -0.90 -11.92
C PHE A 121 -14.69 -1.91 -12.35
N TRP A 122 -13.39 -1.61 -12.15
CA TRP A 122 -12.31 -2.54 -12.44
C TRP A 122 -12.42 -3.85 -11.64
N GLY A 123 -12.73 -3.76 -10.35
CA GLY A 123 -13.00 -4.94 -9.51
C GLY A 123 -14.26 -5.70 -9.92
N TRP A 124 -15.30 -4.98 -10.32
CA TRP A 124 -16.58 -5.55 -10.74
C TRP A 124 -16.46 -6.42 -12.00
N VAL A 125 -15.61 -6.05 -12.96
CA VAL A 125 -15.32 -6.87 -14.15
C VAL A 125 -14.83 -8.27 -13.75
N ALA A 126 -13.86 -8.36 -12.84
CA ALA A 126 -13.37 -9.64 -12.33
C ALA A 126 -14.46 -10.40 -11.53
N GLY A 127 -15.27 -9.66 -10.77
CA GLY A 127 -16.41 -10.20 -10.02
C GLY A 127 -17.44 -10.88 -10.93
N ILE A 128 -17.84 -10.25 -12.04
CA ILE A 128 -18.78 -10.85 -13.00
C ILE A 128 -18.21 -12.13 -13.62
N LEU A 129 -16.95 -12.09 -14.04
CA LEU A 129 -16.32 -13.26 -14.68
C LEU A 129 -16.28 -14.46 -13.73
N LYS A 130 -16.08 -14.22 -12.43
CA LYS A 130 -16.14 -15.27 -11.41
C LYS A 130 -17.57 -15.74 -11.14
N ALA A 131 -18.57 -14.85 -11.15
CA ALA A 131 -19.96 -15.22 -10.87
C ALA A 131 -20.63 -16.03 -12.01
N LYS A 132 -20.14 -15.88 -13.25
CA LYS A 132 -20.66 -16.59 -14.42
C LYS A 132 -20.06 -17.98 -14.64
N ARG A 133 -19.13 -18.43 -13.79
CA ARG A 133 -18.42 -19.71 -13.91
C ARG A 133 -18.62 -20.53 -12.65
#